data_AF-A0AAD8HL31-F1
#
_entry.id   AF-A0AAD8HL31-F1
#
_cell.length_a   1.000
_cell.length_b   1.000
_cell.length_c   1.000
_cell.angle_alpha   90.00
_cell.angle_beta   90.00
_cell.angle_gamma   90.00
#
_symmetry.space_group_name_H-M   'P 1'
#
loop_
_entity.id
_entity.type
_entity.pdbx_description
1 polymer ?
#
loop_
_entity_poly.entity_id
_entity_poly.type
_entity_poly.pdbx_seq_one_letter_code
_entity_poly.pdbx_strand_id
1 'polypeptide(L)'
;MGETMGELGIAFLKLMKFENQEASYNSQKARAADMKNVATATVKASRLYRELNAQTVKHLDRSSALLTVQTLLTELSSLHSKAEKLDTASSKIFGGDRNRKGEELKEAIKVTEDAKSCAIREYERINVYSFFLKHIYISFWFVNLTPSAPQVDLIIHTR
;
A
#
# COMPACT_ATOMS: atom_id res chain seq x y z
N MET A 1 8.49 -5.85 14.16
CA MET A 1 8.34 -7.32 14.08
C MET A 1 8.96 -7.94 12.84
N GLY A 2 8.67 -7.48 11.62
CA GLY A 2 9.31 -8.03 10.40
C GLY A 2 10.84 -7.94 10.41
N GLU A 3 11.40 -6.83 10.87
CA GLU A 3 12.85 -6.65 11.04
C GLU A 3 13.46 -7.63 12.05
N THR A 4 12.91 -7.67 13.27
CA THR A 4 13.31 -8.60 14.34
C THR A 4 13.29 -10.06 13.89
N MET A 5 12.23 -10.49 13.18
CA MET A 5 12.13 -11.84 12.61
C MET A 5 13.19 -12.09 11.52
N GLY A 6 13.54 -11.06 10.75
CA GLY A 6 14.59 -11.15 9.74
C GLY A 6 15.96 -11.37 10.38
N GLU A 7 16.29 -10.58 11.41
CA GLU A 7 17.54 -10.69 12.18
C GLU A 7 17.64 -12.04 12.90
N LEU A 8 16.54 -12.49 13.52
CA LEU A 8 16.46 -13.80 14.16
C LEU A 8 16.68 -14.94 13.14
N GLY A 9 16.11 -14.84 11.94
CA GLY A 9 16.35 -15.79 10.86
C GLY A 9 17.83 -15.86 10.46
N ILE A 10 18.50 -14.72 10.36
CA ILE A 10 19.95 -14.64 10.08
C ILE A 10 20.76 -15.27 11.23
N ALA A 11 20.37 -15.04 12.48
CA ALA A 11 21.03 -15.64 13.64
C ALA A 11 20.97 -17.18 13.59
N PHE A 12 19.80 -17.75 13.31
CA PHE A 12 19.67 -19.20 13.14
C PHE A 12 20.50 -19.76 11.98
N LEU A 13 20.62 -19.04 10.86
CA LEU A 13 21.51 -19.46 9.77
C LEU A 13 22.99 -19.49 10.19
N LYS A 14 23.43 -18.51 11.00
CA LYS A 14 24.80 -18.48 11.52
C LYS A 14 25.06 -19.61 12.50
N LEU A 15 24.14 -19.85 13.45
CA LEU A 15 24.23 -20.94 14.41
C LEU A 15 24.24 -22.31 13.72
N MET A 16 23.38 -22.51 12.72
CA MET A 16 23.35 -23.72 11.91
C MET A 16 24.69 -23.97 11.20
N LYS A 17 25.31 -22.93 10.61
CA LYS A 17 26.63 -23.06 9.98
C LYS A 17 27.70 -23.49 10.99
N PHE A 18 27.71 -22.88 12.17
CA PHE A 18 28.65 -23.23 13.24
C PHE A 18 28.45 -24.67 13.71
N GLU A 19 27.20 -25.07 13.99
CA GLU A 19 26.89 -26.43 14.47
C GLU A 19 27.23 -27.50 13.42
N ASN A 20 27.12 -27.19 12.14
CA ASN A 20 27.46 -28.12 11.05
C ASN A 20 28.98 -28.24 10.80
N GLN A 21 29.76 -27.21 11.14
CA GLN A 21 31.23 -27.24 11.06
C GLN A 21 31.87 -28.10 12.16
N GLU A 22 31.24 -28.16 13.34
CA GLU A 22 31.70 -28.91 14.52
C GLU A 22 30.97 -30.27 14.69
N ALA A 23 30.20 -30.71 13.69
CA ALA A 23 29.30 -31.85 13.81
C ALA A 23 30.06 -33.20 13.82
N SER A 24 30.24 -33.78 15.01
CA SER A 24 30.80 -35.14 15.20
C SER A 24 29.72 -36.21 15.42
N TYR A 25 28.49 -35.80 15.78
CA TYR A 25 27.40 -36.71 16.14
C TYR A 25 26.13 -36.50 15.30
N ASN A 26 25.37 -37.57 15.08
CA ASN A 26 24.11 -37.51 14.31
C ASN A 26 23.05 -36.58 14.92
N SER A 27 23.05 -36.40 16.24
CA SER A 27 22.14 -35.47 16.94
C SER A 27 22.39 -34.00 16.57
N GLN A 28 23.65 -33.60 16.32
CA GLN A 28 23.99 -32.24 15.87
C GLN A 28 23.53 -32.00 14.43
N LYS A 29 23.65 -33.00 13.55
CA LYS A 29 23.12 -32.91 12.17
C LYS A 29 21.61 -32.74 12.14
N ALA A 30 20.87 -33.47 12.99
CA ALA A 30 19.44 -33.31 13.15
C ALA A 30 19.07 -31.91 13.66
N ARG A 31 19.76 -31.41 14.69
CA ARG A 31 19.53 -30.06 15.23
C ARG A 31 19.83 -28.95 14.22
N ALA A 32 20.91 -29.09 13.45
CA ALA A 32 21.23 -28.16 12.37
C ALA A 32 20.14 -28.12 11.29
N ALA A 33 19.55 -29.27 10.95
CA ALA A 33 18.42 -29.35 10.01
C ALA A 33 17.17 -28.64 10.57
N ASP A 34 16.84 -28.87 11.84
CA ASP A 34 15.73 -28.17 12.51
C ASP A 34 15.96 -26.65 12.55
N MET A 35 17.18 -26.23 12.84
CA MET A 35 17.55 -24.83 12.90
C MET A 35 17.45 -24.14 11.54
N LYS A 36 17.78 -24.85 10.45
CA LYS A 36 17.54 -24.39 9.08
C LYS A 36 16.05 -24.22 8.78
N ASN A 37 15.22 -25.14 9.24
CA ASN A 37 13.76 -25.05 9.08
C ASN A 37 13.19 -23.85 9.83
N VAL A 38 13.63 -23.65 11.09
CA VAL A 38 13.26 -22.48 11.89
C VAL A 38 13.70 -21.19 11.20
N ALA A 39 14.97 -21.08 10.79
CA ALA A 39 15.49 -19.91 10.08
C ALA A 39 14.64 -19.55 8.85
N THR A 40 14.28 -20.58 8.06
CA THR A 40 13.45 -20.41 6.86
C THR A 40 12.05 -19.91 7.22
N ALA A 41 11.43 -20.48 8.25
CA ALA A 41 10.11 -20.05 8.75
C ALA A 41 10.15 -18.61 9.24
N THR A 42 11.19 -18.21 10.00
CA THR A 42 11.32 -16.86 10.53
C THR A 42 11.56 -15.82 9.42
N VAL A 43 12.36 -16.12 8.40
CA VAL A 43 12.54 -15.24 7.23
C VAL A 43 11.24 -15.12 6.42
N LYS A 44 10.48 -16.22 6.26
CA LYS A 44 9.15 -16.17 5.63
C LYS A 44 8.21 -15.26 6.43
N ALA A 45 8.16 -15.41 7.75
CA ALA A 45 7.36 -14.54 8.62
C ALA A 45 7.80 -13.07 8.50
N SER A 46 9.10 -12.79 8.46
CA SER A 46 9.64 -11.45 8.24
C SER A 46 9.11 -10.80 6.96
N ARG A 47 9.13 -11.54 5.84
CA ARG A 47 8.56 -11.07 4.56
C ARG A 47 7.05 -10.83 4.66
N LEU A 48 6.32 -11.77 5.24
CA LEU A 48 4.86 -11.63 5.41
C LEU A 48 4.50 -10.42 6.27
N TYR A 49 5.23 -10.16 7.36
CA TYR A 49 4.99 -8.98 8.19
C TYR A 49 5.28 -7.67 7.45
N ARG A 50 6.36 -7.60 6.66
CA ARG A 50 6.67 -6.41 5.86
C ARG A 50 5.61 -6.15 4.79
N GLU A 51 5.18 -7.20 4.10
CA GLU A 51 4.14 -7.12 3.08
C GLU A 51 2.78 -6.73 3.69
N LEU A 52 2.39 -7.38 4.79
CA LEU A 52 1.16 -7.05 5.51
C LEU A 52 1.15 -5.58 5.93
N ASN A 53 2.25 -5.09 6.50
CA ASN A 53 2.35 -3.69 6.91
C ASN A 53 2.24 -2.73 5.72
N ALA A 54 2.88 -3.04 4.59
CA ALA A 54 2.76 -2.24 3.37
C ALA A 54 1.32 -2.21 2.84
N GLN A 55 0.59 -3.33 2.92
CA GLN A 55 -0.83 -3.39 2.55
C GLN A 55 -1.70 -2.59 3.52
N THR A 56 -1.45 -2.68 4.83
CA THR A 56 -2.19 -1.92 5.85
C THR A 56 -2.03 -0.42 5.63
N VAL A 57 -0.81 0.09 5.42
CA VAL A 57 -0.58 1.51 5.14
C VAL A 57 -1.34 1.96 3.89
N LYS A 58 -1.24 1.21 2.79
CA LYS A 58 -1.99 1.51 1.56
C LYS A 58 -3.51 1.56 1.78
N HIS A 59 -4.03 0.64 2.59
CA HIS A 59 -5.46 0.62 2.92
C HIS A 59 -5.84 1.86 3.74
N LEU A 60 -5.04 2.25 4.72
CA LEU A 60 -5.26 3.44 5.53
C LEU A 60 -5.26 4.72 4.68
N ASP A 61 -4.30 4.86 3.75
CA ASP A 61 -4.22 6.00 2.84
C ASP A 61 -5.50 6.09 1.97
N ARG A 62 -5.96 4.96 1.43
CA ARG A 62 -7.20 4.90 0.65
C ARG A 62 -8.43 5.28 1.49
N SER A 63 -8.53 4.78 2.71
CA SER A 63 -9.63 5.10 3.63
C SER A 63 -9.63 6.58 4.01
N SER A 64 -8.46 7.16 4.27
CA SER A 64 -8.32 8.58 4.57
C SER A 64 -8.76 9.46 3.40
N ALA A 65 -8.29 9.17 2.18
CA ALA A 65 -8.69 9.91 0.98
C ALA A 65 -10.21 9.82 0.72
N LEU A 66 -10.81 8.64 0.91
CA LEU A 66 -12.25 8.45 0.76
C LEU A 66 -13.04 9.28 1.78
N LEU A 67 -12.59 9.31 3.04
CA LEU A 67 -13.21 10.11 4.08
C LEU A 67 -13.19 11.60 3.71
N THR A 68 -12.06 12.11 3.21
CA THR A 68 -11.96 13.50 2.73
C THR A 68 -12.95 13.79 1.61
N VAL A 69 -13.10 12.89 0.64
CA VAL A 69 -14.09 13.03 -0.45
C VAL A 69 -15.52 13.10 0.10
N GLN A 70 -15.87 12.22 1.05
CA GLN A 70 -17.19 12.19 1.68
C GLN A 70 -17.49 13.44 2.51
N THR A 71 -16.49 13.95 3.24
CA THR A 71 -16.59 15.21 3.98
C THR A 71 -16.89 16.37 3.04
N LEU A 72 -16.10 16.55 1.98
CA LEU A 72 -16.29 17.62 1.00
C LEU A 72 -17.65 17.53 0.29
N LEU A 73 -18.11 16.31 -0.03
CA LEU A 73 -19.44 16.11 -0.62
C LEU A 73 -20.57 16.57 0.31
N THR A 74 -20.42 16.30 1.61
CA THR A 74 -21.38 16.72 2.63
C THR A 74 -21.37 18.24 2.83
N GLU A 75 -20.18 18.83 2.86
CA GLU A 75 -20.00 20.29 2.93
C GLU A 75 -20.62 20.99 1.71
N LEU A 76 -20.38 20.50 0.49
CA LEU A 76 -21.01 21.01 -0.74
C LEU A 76 -22.53 20.94 -0.68
N SER A 77 -23.09 19.83 -0.22
CA SER A 77 -24.54 19.66 -0.08
C SER A 77 -25.13 20.66 0.92
N SER A 78 -24.42 20.91 2.03
CA SER A 78 -24.81 21.92 3.02
C SER A 78 -24.77 23.34 2.44
N LEU A 79 -23.69 23.68 1.72
CA LEU A 79 -23.53 24.99 1.07
C LEU A 79 -24.62 25.22 0.01
N HIS A 80 -24.92 24.22 -0.81
CA HIS A 80 -25.99 24.31 -1.81
C HIS A 80 -27.35 24.57 -1.17
N SER A 81 -27.69 23.87 -0.08
CA SER A 81 -28.94 24.11 0.66
C SER A 81 -29.00 25.51 1.30
N LYS A 82 -27.86 26.03 1.79
CA LYS A 82 -27.78 27.39 2.32
C LYS A 82 -27.95 28.45 1.22
N ALA A 83 -27.35 28.24 0.05
CA ALA A 83 -27.49 29.13 -1.10
C ALA A 83 -28.96 29.20 -1.57
N GLU A 84 -29.63 28.06 -1.73
CA GLU A 84 -31.04 28.00 -2.13
C GLU A 84 -31.98 28.74 -1.15
N LYS A 85 -31.72 28.60 0.16
CA LYS A 85 -32.47 29.36 1.19
C LYS A 85 -32.22 30.86 1.11
N LEU A 86 -31.03 31.28 0.71
CA LEU A 86 -30.67 32.69 0.58
C LEU A 86 -31.27 33.30 -0.69
N ASP A 87 -31.32 32.56 -1.80
CA ASP A 87 -31.96 32.98 -3.05
C ASP A 87 -33.48 33.12 -2.89
N THR A 88 -34.13 32.18 -2.20
CA THR A 88 -35.57 32.24 -1.87
C THR A 88 -35.91 33.36 -0.87
N ALA A 89 -34.97 33.73 0.00
CA ALA A 89 -35.12 34.87 0.92
C ALA A 89 -34.76 36.23 0.29
N SER A 90 -33.88 36.24 -0.72
CA SER A 90 -33.45 37.43 -1.47
C SER A 90 -34.49 37.86 -2.50
N SER A 91 -35.10 36.90 -3.21
CA SER A 91 -36.23 37.13 -4.13
C SER A 91 -37.46 37.77 -3.48
N LYS A 92 -37.54 37.75 -2.14
CA LYS A 92 -38.63 38.40 -1.37
C LYS A 92 -38.34 39.83 -0.91
N ILE A 93 -37.08 40.27 -0.83
CA ILE A 93 -36.73 41.63 -0.38
C ILE A 93 -35.40 42.08 -1.02
N PHE A 94 -35.43 43.17 -1.78
CA PHE A 94 -34.25 43.76 -2.44
C PHE A 94 -33.31 44.40 -1.39
N GLY A 95 -32.08 43.89 -1.28
CA GLY A 95 -31.06 44.44 -0.38
C GLY A 95 -29.65 43.91 -0.69
N GLY A 96 -28.70 44.82 -0.91
CA GLY A 96 -27.34 44.52 -1.40
C GLY A 96 -26.49 43.58 -0.53
N ASP A 97 -26.77 43.48 0.78
CA ASP A 97 -26.07 42.55 1.69
C ASP A 97 -26.33 41.07 1.36
N ARG A 98 -27.52 40.74 0.81
CA ARG A 98 -27.84 39.37 0.36
C ARG A 98 -27.15 39.01 -0.95
N ASN A 99 -27.04 39.96 -1.88
CA ASN A 99 -26.34 39.72 -3.15
C ASN A 99 -24.85 39.43 -2.92
N ARG A 100 -24.21 40.19 -2.03
CA ARG A 100 -22.81 39.97 -1.63
C ARG A 100 -22.59 38.59 -0.98
N LYS A 101 -23.46 38.19 -0.04
CA LYS A 101 -23.43 36.84 0.56
C LYS A 101 -23.67 35.72 -0.45
N GLY A 102 -24.51 35.96 -1.46
CA GLY A 102 -24.74 35.01 -2.55
C GLY A 102 -23.50 34.81 -3.42
N GLU A 103 -22.79 35.89 -3.75
CA GLU A 103 -21.51 35.83 -4.47
C GLU A 103 -20.41 35.14 -3.65
N GLU A 104 -20.29 35.45 -2.36
CA GLU A 104 -19.35 34.80 -1.44
C GLU A 104 -19.61 33.28 -1.32
N LEU A 105 -20.88 32.87 -1.25
CA LEU A 105 -21.26 31.45 -1.26
C LEU A 105 -20.94 30.77 -2.59
N LYS A 106 -21.11 31.46 -3.72
CA LYS A 106 -20.79 30.94 -5.05
C LYS A 106 -19.29 30.74 -5.23
N GLU A 107 -18.48 31.66 -4.69
CA GLU A 107 -17.02 31.54 -4.68
C GLU A 107 -16.56 30.40 -3.76
N ALA A 108 -17.16 30.26 -2.57
CA ALA A 108 -16.91 29.13 -1.68
C ALA A 108 -17.27 27.78 -2.34
N ILE A 109 -18.39 27.69 -3.06
CA ILE A 109 -18.78 26.48 -3.81
C ILE A 109 -17.72 26.14 -4.86
N LYS A 110 -17.23 27.14 -5.61
CA LYS A 110 -16.20 26.92 -6.62
C LYS A 110 -14.91 26.38 -6.01
N VAL A 111 -14.42 27.00 -4.92
CA VAL A 111 -13.21 26.56 -4.22
C VAL A 111 -13.37 25.12 -3.69
N THR A 112 -14.54 24.78 -3.15
CA THR A 112 -14.81 23.43 -2.63
C THR A 112 -14.93 22.39 -3.75
N GLU A 113 -15.48 22.75 -4.91
CA GLU A 113 -15.53 21.85 -6.08
C GLU A 113 -14.13 21.61 -6.66
N ASP A 114 -13.28 22.64 -6.70
CA ASP A 114 -11.87 22.52 -7.09
C ASP A 114 -11.10 21.62 -6.10
N ALA A 115 -11.34 21.77 -4.79
CA ALA A 115 -10.77 20.92 -3.76
C ALA A 115 -11.22 19.45 -3.89
N LYS A 116 -12.50 19.21 -4.17
CA LYS A 116 -13.06 17.88 -4.45
C LYS A 116 -12.42 17.26 -5.68
N SER A 117 -12.26 18.02 -6.76
CA SER A 117 -11.60 17.56 -7.99
C SER A 117 -10.14 17.17 -7.74
N CYS A 118 -9.43 17.92 -6.89
CA CYS A 118 -8.07 17.57 -6.45
C CYS A 118 -8.05 16.28 -5.61
N ALA A 119 -8.98 16.11 -4.66
CA ALA A 119 -9.07 14.93 -3.81
C ALA A 119 -9.39 13.66 -4.61
N ILE A 120 -10.31 13.75 -5.59
CA ILE A 120 -10.66 12.64 -6.49
C ILE A 120 -9.44 12.22 -7.30
N ARG A 121 -8.73 13.18 -7.90
CA ARG A 121 -7.53 12.90 -8.68
C ARG A 121 -6.44 12.23 -7.84
N GLU A 122 -6.28 12.62 -6.58
CA GLU A 122 -5.34 11.97 -5.65
C GLU A 122 -5.77 10.54 -5.30
N TYR A 123 -7.06 10.32 -5.00
CA TYR A 123 -7.62 8.99 -4.77
C TYR A 123 -7.43 8.06 -5.99
N GLU A 124 -7.68 8.55 -7.19
CA GLU A 124 -7.45 7.80 -8.43
C GLU A 124 -5.97 7.50 -8.64
N ARG A 125 -5.08 8.46 -8.38
CA ARG A 125 -3.63 8.26 -8.47
C ARG A 125 -3.18 7.10 -7.56
N ILE A 126 -3.64 7.10 -6.30
CA ILE A 126 -3.37 6.03 -5.33
C ILE A 126 -3.91 4.69 -5.84
N ASN A 127 -5.10 4.66 -6.43
CA ASN A 127 -5.68 3.45 -7.01
C ASN A 127 -4.90 2.93 -8.22
N VAL A 128 -4.48 3.81 -9.12
CA VAL A 128 -3.70 3.47 -10.31
C VAL A 128 -2.33 2.94 -9.89
N TYR A 129 -1.64 3.59 -8.96
CA TYR A 129 -0.37 3.09 -8.41
C TYR A 129 -0.54 1.71 -7.77
N SER A 130 -1.64 1.48 -7.04
CA SER A 130 -1.93 0.17 -6.46
C SER A 130 -2.13 -0.91 -7.54
N PHE A 131 -2.80 -0.60 -8.64
CA PHE A 131 -2.99 -1.54 -9.76
C PHE A 131 -1.67 -1.85 -10.49
N PHE A 132 -0.89 -0.81 -10.84
CA PHE A 132 0.41 -0.97 -11.48
C PHE A 132 1.40 -1.75 -10.63
N LEU A 133 1.50 -1.47 -9.32
CA LEU A 133 2.39 -2.22 -8.43
C LEU A 133 2.00 -3.69 -8.32
N LYS A 134 0.70 -4.02 -8.27
CA LYS A 134 0.24 -5.42 -8.29
C LYS A 134 0.64 -6.11 -9.59
N HIS A 135 0.47 -5.45 -10.73
CA HIS A 135 0.84 -6.01 -12.02
C HIS A 135 2.36 -6.26 -12.12
N ILE A 136 3.18 -5.27 -11.75
CA ILE A 136 4.65 -5.40 -11.73
C ILE A 136 5.08 -6.51 -10.77
N TYR A 137 4.47 -6.61 -9.59
CA TYR A 137 4.79 -7.64 -8.60
C TYR A 137 4.44 -9.05 -9.12
N ILE A 138 3.27 -9.22 -9.76
CA ILE A 138 2.87 -10.50 -10.37
C ILE A 138 3.83 -10.88 -11.51
N SER A 139 4.19 -9.93 -12.37
CA SER A 139 5.17 -10.16 -13.45
C SER A 139 6.54 -10.56 -12.89
N PHE A 140 7.02 -9.87 -11.85
CA PHE A 140 8.28 -10.20 -11.19
C PHE A 140 8.24 -11.56 -10.49
N TRP A 141 7.13 -11.89 -9.83
CA TRP A 141 6.94 -13.19 -9.19
C TRP A 141 6.92 -14.32 -10.21
N PHE A 142 6.22 -14.15 -11.34
CA PHE A 142 6.15 -15.13 -12.42
C PHE A 142 7.52 -15.39 -13.06
N VAL A 143 8.32 -14.34 -13.28
CA VAL A 143 9.69 -14.45 -13.81
C VAL A 143 10.63 -15.19 -12.84
N ASN A 144 10.41 -15.09 -11.53
CA ASN A 144 11.27 -15.71 -10.52
C ASN A 144 10.77 -17.08 -10.01
N LEU A 145 9.60 -17.56 -10.46
CA LEU A 145 9.02 -18.83 -10.03
C LEU A 145 9.09 -19.97 -11.04
N THR A 146 9.67 -19.77 -12.24
CA THR A 146 9.94 -20.86 -13.19
C THR A 146 11.30 -21.51 -12.88
N PRO A 147 11.35 -22.71 -12.29
CA PRO A 147 12.60 -23.41 -12.02
C PRO A 147 12.81 -24.47 -13.11
N SER A 148 13.18 -24.06 -14.33
CA SER A 148 13.75 -24.98 -15.33
C SER A 148 14.14 -24.28 -16.63
N ALA A 149 15.39 -23.85 -16.74
CA ALA A 149 16.13 -24.02 -17.98
C ALA A 149 17.34 -24.92 -17.65
N PRO A 150 17.44 -26.13 -18.23
CA PRO A 150 18.60 -26.98 -18.01
C PRO A 150 19.85 -26.31 -18.60
N GLN A 151 20.94 -26.26 -17.84
CA GLN A 151 22.27 -26.05 -18.40
C GLN A 151 22.58 -27.26 -19.28
N VAL A 152 22.50 -27.09 -20.59
CA VAL A 152 22.95 -28.09 -21.55
C VAL A 152 24.46 -27.94 -21.63
N ASP A 153 25.19 -28.88 -21.04
CA ASP A 153 26.63 -29.05 -21.24
C ASP A 153 26.86 -29.34 -22.73
N LEU A 154 27.30 -28.33 -23.48
CA LEU A 154 27.81 -28.53 -24.83
C LEU A 154 29.24 -29.05 -24.72
N ILE A 155 29.34 -30.38 -24.69
CA ILE A 155 30.58 -31.14 -24.84
C ILE A 155 31.26 -30.67 -26.13
N ILE A 156 32.40 -29.99 -25.99
CA ILE A 156 33.33 -29.73 -27.08
C ILE A 156 33.95 -31.08 -27.44
N HIS A 157 33.44 -31.71 -28.50
CA HIS A 157 34.10 -32.86 -29.10
C HIS A 157 35.08 -32.35 -30.16
N THR A 158 36.36 -32.38 -29.81
CA THR A 158 37.48 -32.15 -30.70
C THR A 158 37.46 -33.20 -31.82
N ARG A 159 37.30 -32.75 -33.07
CA ARG A 159 37.93 -33.38 -34.22
C ARG A 159 38.21 -32.34 -35.30
#